data_AF-A0A7C2YD67-F1
#
_entry.id   AF-A0A7C2YD67-F1
#
_cell.length_a   1.000
_cell.length_b   1.000
_cell.length_c   1.000
_cell.angle_alpha   90.00
_cell.angle_beta   90.00
_cell.angle_gamma   90.00
#
_symmetry.space_group_name_H-M   'P 1'
#
loop_
_entity.id
_entity.type
_entity.pdbx_description
1 polymer ?
#
loop_
_entity_poly.entity_id
_entity_poly.type
_entity_poly.pdbx_seq_one_letter_code
_entity_poly.pdbx_strand_id
1 'polypeptide(L)' 'MLQRLCLATATALIAASVAIPAVAQSWPTRPLRILVGFAPGGTSDVSARMVGDIVSKELG' A
#
# COMPACT_ATOMS: atom_id res chain seq x y z
N MET A 1 -4.74 -39.24 -23.54
CA MET A 1 -3.83 -38.64 -22.53
C MET A 1 -3.14 -37.38 -23.06
N LEU A 2 -2.54 -37.43 -24.26
CA LEU A 2 -1.89 -36.28 -24.93
C LEU A 2 -2.77 -35.01 -25.06
N GLN A 3 -4.04 -35.17 -25.47
CA GLN A 3 -4.96 -34.05 -25.69
C GLN A 3 -5.27 -33.25 -24.41
N ARG A 4 -5.34 -33.93 -23.25
CA ARG A 4 -5.54 -33.29 -21.94
C ARG A 4 -4.29 -32.50 -21.53
N LEU A 5 -3.10 -32.98 -21.91
CA LEU A 5 -1.84 -32.29 -21.68
C LEU A 5 -1.75 -30.99 -22.50
N CYS A 6 -2.12 -31.04 -23.78
CA CYS A 6 -2.13 -29.87 -24.65
C CYS A 6 -3.12 -28.77 -24.20
N LEU A 7 -4.31 -29.16 -23.71
CA LEU A 7 -5.25 -28.20 -23.15
C LEU A 7 -4.71 -27.57 -21.86
N ALA A 8 -4.07 -28.35 -20.98
CA ALA A 8 -3.50 -27.84 -19.74
C ALA A 8 -2.37 -26.83 -20.00
N THR A 9 -1.47 -27.12 -20.95
CA THR A 9 -0.38 -26.21 -21.31
C THR A 9 -0.86 -24.94 -21.99
N ALA A 10 -1.85 -25.04 -22.89
CA ALA A 10 -2.45 -23.87 -23.53
C ALA A 10 -3.10 -22.92 -22.50
N THR A 11 -3.81 -23.49 -21.52
CA THR A 11 -4.47 -22.71 -20.46
C THR A 11 -3.44 -22.02 -19.56
N ALA A 12 -2.34 -22.70 -19.21
CA ALA A 12 -1.26 -22.11 -18.41
C ALA A 12 -0.52 -20.98 -19.14
N LEU A 13 -0.29 -21.11 -20.45
CA LEU A 13 0.31 -20.07 -21.28
C LEU A 13 -0.55 -18.81 -21.37
N ILE A 14 -1.87 -18.97 -21.49
CA ILE A 14 -2.82 -17.85 -21.49
C ILE A 14 -2.89 -17.20 -20.10
N ALA A 15 -2.84 -17.98 -19.01
CA ALA A 15 -2.83 -17.42 -17.66
C ALA A 15 -1.56 -16.59 -17.38
N ALA A 16 -0.41 -17.04 -17.88
CA ALA A 16 0.85 -16.33 -17.73
C ALA A 16 0.92 -15.02 -18.53
N SER A 17 0.24 -14.93 -19.69
CA SER A 17 0.25 -13.72 -20.53
C SER A 17 -0.60 -12.57 -19.98
N VAL A 18 -1.52 -12.85 -19.05
CA VAL A 18 -2.39 -11.84 -18.40
C VAL A 18 -1.82 -11.38 -17.05
N ALA A 19 -0.68 -11.93 -16.61
CA ALA A 19 -0.05 -11.52 -15.36
C ALA A 19 0.57 -10.10 -15.49
N ILE A 20 -0.13 -9.09 -14.97
CA ILE A 20 0.40 -7.73 -14.87
C ILE A 20 1.31 -7.63 -13.65
N PRO A 21 2.53 -7.06 -13.77
CA PRO A 21 3.41 -6.86 -12.62
C PRO A 21 2.76 -5.91 -11.61
N ALA A 22 2.67 -6.35 -10.36
CA ALA A 22 2.27 -5.49 -9.25
C ALA A 22 3.43 -4.54 -8.92
N VAL A 23 3.28 -3.26 -9.26
CA VAL A 23 4.24 -2.21 -8.90
C VAL A 23 3.83 -1.60 -7.57
N ALA A 24 4.72 -1.63 -6.58
CA ALA A 24 4.47 -1.00 -5.30
C ALA A 24 4.36 0.52 -5.46
N GLN A 25 3.43 1.12 -4.72
CA GLN A 25 3.25 2.57 -4.71
C GLN A 25 4.30 3.21 -3.81
N SER A 26 4.80 4.39 -4.20
CA SER A 26 5.59 5.24 -3.31
C SER A 26 4.68 5.82 -2.23
N TRP A 27 4.84 5.38 -0.99
CA TRP A 27 4.09 5.90 0.15
C TRP A 27 4.92 6.94 0.89
N PRO A 28 4.33 8.05 1.37
CA PRO A 28 2.93 8.46 1.22
C PRO A 28 2.65 9.17 -0.11
N THR A 29 1.48 8.93 -0.70
CA THR A 29 1.03 9.60 -1.94
C THR A 29 0.26 10.89 -1.68
N ARG A 30 -0.04 11.21 -0.42
CA ARG A 30 -0.82 12.38 0.01
C ARG A 30 -0.54 12.71 1.48
N PRO A 31 -0.84 13.93 1.95
CA PRO A 31 -0.68 14.29 3.36
C PRO A 31 -1.41 13.32 4.30
N LEU A 32 -0.71 12.91 5.35
CA LEU A 32 -1.25 12.03 6.39
C LEU A 32 -2.16 12.81 7.34
N ARG A 33 -3.27 12.18 7.75
CA ARG A 33 -4.18 12.74 8.77
C ARG A 33 -4.03 11.93 10.05
N ILE A 34 -3.52 12.56 11.10
CA ILE A 34 -3.37 11.95 12.43
C ILE A 34 -4.66 12.27 13.22
N LEU A 35 -5.39 11.23 13.61
CA LEU A 35 -6.61 11.38 14.41
C LEU A 35 -6.26 11.32 15.90
N VAL A 36 -6.52 12.40 16.63
CA VAL A 36 -6.36 12.47 18.08
C VAL A 36 -7.74 12.30 18.71
N GLY A 37 -7.95 11.18 19.42
CA GLY A 37 -9.24 10.83 20.03
C GLY A 37 -9.59 11.59 21.32
N PHE A 38 -8.92 12.72 21.59
CA PHE A 38 -9.05 13.51 22.80
C PHE A 38 -9.25 14.99 22.46
N ALA A 39 -9.66 15.78 23.45
CA ALA A 39 -9.81 17.22 23.28
C ALA A 39 -8.48 17.91 22.85
N PRO A 40 -8.56 18.97 22.04
CA PRO A 40 -7.40 19.72 21.59
C PRO A 40 -6.65 20.36 22.77
N GLY A 41 -5.32 20.48 22.65
CA GLY A 41 -4.46 21.05 23.70
C GLY A 41 -4.09 20.13 24.86
N GLY A 42 -4.63 18.91 24.91
CA GLY A 42 -4.20 17.87 25.87
C GLY A 42 -2.83 17.28 25.53
N THR A 43 -2.26 16.48 26.43
CA THR A 43 -0.95 15.82 26.23
C THR A 43 -0.90 14.97 24.96
N SER A 44 -2.00 14.29 24.62
CA SER A 44 -2.15 13.51 23.40
C SER A 44 -2.11 14.38 22.12
N ASP A 45 -2.73 15.55 22.12
CA ASP A 45 -2.72 16.49 20.98
C ASP A 45 -1.33 17.08 20.77
N VAL A 46 -0.68 17.52 21.86
CA VAL A 46 0.68 18.09 21.81
C VAL A 46 1.68 17.06 21.30
N SER A 47 1.61 15.82 21.80
CA SER A 47 2.45 14.71 21.33
C SER A 47 2.23 14.41 19.85
N ALA A 48 0.96 14.38 19.41
CA ALA A 48 0.62 14.12 18.02
C ALA A 48 1.17 15.20 17.07
N ARG A 49 1.17 16.47 17.48
CA ARG A 49 1.76 17.58 16.70
C ARG A 49 3.27 17.42 16.54
N MET A 50 3.98 17.14 17.63
CA MET A 50 5.43 16.92 17.60
C MET A 50 5.81 15.74 16.70
N VAL A 51 5.10 14.62 16.82
CA VAL A 51 5.31 13.44 15.95
C VAL A 51 4.95 13.76 14.50
N GLY A 52 3.86 14.48 14.27
CA GLY A 52 3.43 14.88 12.93
C GLY A 52 4.49 15.67 12.17
N ASP A 53 5.15 16.62 12.84
CA ASP A 53 6.23 17.42 12.25
C ASP A 53 7.43 16.54 11.86
N ILE A 54 7.82 15.60 12.71
CA ILE A 54 8.91 14.64 12.43
C ILE A 54 8.54 13.75 11.24
N VAL A 55 7.34 13.16 11.27
CA VAL A 55 6.86 12.26 10.22
C VAL A 55 6.80 12.98 8.87
N SER A 56 6.33 14.23 8.84
CA SER A 56 6.31 15.04 7.61
C SER A 56 7.71 15.30 7.09
N LYS A 57 8.69 15.52 7.96
CA LYS A 57 10.08 15.75 7.55
C LYS A 57 10.73 14.48 6.97
N GLU A 58 10.48 13.32 7.57
CA GLU A 58 11.09 12.05 7.16
C GLU A 58 10.43 11.46 5.90
N LEU A 59 9.13 11.68 5.71
CA LEU A 59 8.37 11.10 4.60
C LEU A 59 8.17 12.03 3.40
N GLY A 60 8.43 13.33 3.56
CA GLY A 60 8.19 14.36 2.54
C GLY A 60 6.71 14.70 2.38
#